data_AF-A0A2P5DA21-F1
#
_entry.id   AF-A0A2P5DA21-F1
#
_cell.length_a   1.000
_cell.length_b   1.000
_cell.length_c   1.000
_cell.angle_alpha   90.00
_cell.angle_beta   90.00
_cell.angle_gamma   90.00
#
_symmetry.space_group_name_H-M   'P 1'
#
loop_
_entity.id
_entity.type
_entity.pdbx_description
1 polymer ?
#
loop_
_entity_poly.entity_id
_entity_poly.type
_entity_poly.pdbx_seq_one_letter_code
_entity_poly.pdbx_strand_id
1 'polypeptide(L)'
;MADKYGPIFTIRMGVHKALIVSSWETAKECFTTNDKVFANRPKAVALEHMAYNYAMFGCNPYGPYWRQVRKIATLEVLSNHRLELLSHVRESEVKSAIKEIYELYRVKNDNHAVKVEMKKWFGDLNMNVIFRKVVGKRYLDATASSDGKEDRCHKLSRDFFRLTGTFVVADFGGHERAMKETAKELDHVLEGWLEEHKRKRASGELPLKGARDFMDVVISIVDNGEEVSSYDADTVIKSTSLRHFDHI
;
A
#
# COMPACT_ATOMS: atom_id res chain seq x y z
N MET A 1 16.11 -25.89 -10.29
CA MET A 1 16.31 -26.43 -8.91
C MET A 1 15.19 -27.37 -8.52
N ALA A 2 13.93 -26.95 -8.64
CA ALA A 2 12.77 -27.82 -8.48
C ALA A 2 12.86 -29.11 -9.32
N ASP A 3 13.27 -29.00 -10.59
CA ASP A 3 13.42 -30.17 -11.48
C ASP A 3 14.47 -31.20 -10.98
N LYS A 4 15.43 -30.75 -10.17
CA LYS A 4 16.53 -31.59 -9.66
C LYS A 4 16.26 -32.13 -8.26
N TYR A 5 15.65 -31.32 -7.39
CA TYR A 5 15.49 -31.63 -5.96
C TYR A 5 14.05 -31.98 -5.57
N GLY A 6 13.12 -31.92 -6.52
CA GLY A 6 11.71 -32.19 -6.31
C GLY A 6 10.90 -30.95 -5.88
N PRO A 7 9.60 -31.15 -5.59
CA PRO A 7 8.64 -30.07 -5.34
C PRO A 7 8.81 -29.34 -4.00
N ILE A 8 9.61 -29.91 -3.09
CA ILE A 8 9.91 -29.35 -1.78
C ILE A 8 11.41 -29.50 -1.54
N PHE A 9 12.11 -28.39 -1.40
CA PHE A 9 13.54 -28.39 -1.10
C PHE A 9 13.95 -27.18 -0.26
N THR A 10 15.07 -27.26 0.45
CA THR A 10 15.56 -26.16 1.30
C THR A 10 16.76 -25.49 0.64
N ILE A 11 16.79 -24.16 0.66
CA ILE A 11 17.96 -23.36 0.32
C ILE A 11 18.43 -22.57 1.53
N ARG A 12 19.70 -22.13 1.50
CA ARG A 12 20.25 -21.26 2.54
C ARG A 12 20.38 -19.84 1.99
N MET A 13 19.59 -18.92 2.51
CA MET A 13 19.63 -17.49 2.21
C MET A 13 20.44 -16.77 3.29
N GLY A 14 21.75 -16.66 3.08
CA GLY A 14 22.68 -16.13 4.08
C GLY A 14 22.70 -16.99 5.36
N VAL A 15 22.29 -16.41 6.48
CA VAL A 15 22.19 -17.12 7.78
C VAL A 15 20.86 -17.87 7.95
N HIS A 16 19.86 -17.58 7.13
CA HIS A 16 18.53 -18.17 7.23
C HIS A 16 18.37 -19.38 6.29
N LYS A 17 17.65 -20.41 6.74
CA LYS A 17 17.18 -21.49 5.87
C LYS A 17 15.79 -21.15 5.34
N ALA A 18 15.56 -21.36 4.06
CA ALA A 18 14.29 -21.13 3.40
C ALA A 18 13.79 -22.42 2.76
N LEU A 19 12.57 -22.81 3.10
CA LEU A 19 11.87 -23.91 2.45
C LEU A 19 11.22 -23.38 1.18
N ILE A 20 11.54 -24.00 0.04
CA ILE A 20 10.95 -23.68 -1.26
C ILE A 20 9.91 -24.76 -1.57
N VAL A 21 8.70 -24.31 -1.86
CA VAL A 21 7.58 -25.13 -2.30
C VAL A 21 7.27 -24.76 -3.74
N SER A 22 7.33 -25.73 -4.65
CA SER A 22 7.15 -25.52 -6.09
C SER A 22 6.06 -26.40 -6.72
N SER A 23 5.23 -27.06 -5.90
CA SER A 23 4.03 -27.80 -6.35
C SER A 23 2.76 -27.12 -5.83
N TRP A 24 1.71 -27.07 -6.65
CA TRP A 24 0.44 -26.45 -6.26
C TRP A 24 -0.29 -27.26 -5.17
N GLU A 25 -0.11 -28.58 -5.13
CA GLU A 25 -0.68 -29.47 -4.12
C GLU A 25 -0.17 -29.11 -2.73
N THR A 26 1.15 -29.06 -2.56
CA THR A 26 1.78 -28.63 -1.29
C THR A 26 1.45 -27.18 -0.95
N ALA A 27 1.45 -26.28 -1.94
CA ALA A 27 1.08 -24.89 -1.70
C ALA A 27 -0.37 -24.78 -1.18
N LYS A 28 -1.29 -25.57 -1.71
CA LYS A 28 -2.66 -25.66 -1.24
C LYS A 28 -2.70 -26.14 0.21
N GLU A 29 -1.95 -27.18 0.58
CA GLU A 29 -1.88 -27.63 1.97
C GLU A 29 -1.33 -26.55 2.93
N CYS A 30 -0.30 -25.80 2.51
CA CYS A 30 0.25 -24.69 3.28
C CYS A 30 -0.78 -23.57 3.52
N PHE A 31 -1.57 -23.21 2.50
CA PHE A 31 -2.51 -22.09 2.57
C PHE A 31 -3.96 -22.47 2.93
N THR A 32 -4.24 -23.74 3.21
CA THR A 32 -5.57 -24.21 3.66
C THR A 32 -5.50 -24.94 4.99
N THR A 33 -4.87 -26.12 5.01
CA THR A 33 -4.83 -26.99 6.20
C THR A 33 -3.89 -26.43 7.25
N ASN A 34 -2.77 -25.86 6.82
CA ASN A 34 -1.71 -25.32 7.69
C ASN A 34 -1.62 -23.79 7.64
N ASP A 35 -2.69 -23.12 7.20
CA ASP A 35 -2.71 -21.68 6.91
C ASP A 35 -2.22 -20.82 8.08
N LYS A 36 -2.59 -21.17 9.32
CA LYS A 36 -2.17 -20.47 10.54
C LYS A 36 -0.67 -20.57 10.81
N VAL A 37 -0.04 -21.71 10.49
CA VAL A 37 1.41 -21.92 10.69
C VAL A 37 2.20 -21.06 9.70
N PHE A 38 1.70 -20.96 8.47
CA PHE A 38 2.33 -20.18 7.39
C PHE A 38 1.81 -18.73 7.29
N ALA A 39 0.96 -18.29 8.22
CA ALA A 39 0.43 -16.94 8.22
C ALA A 39 1.49 -15.88 8.57
N ASN A 40 2.50 -16.26 9.35
CA ASN A 40 3.57 -15.37 9.79
C ASN A 40 4.55 -15.03 8.67
N ARG A 41 5.16 -13.84 8.75
CA ARG A 41 6.24 -13.40 7.87
C ARG A 41 7.57 -13.38 8.65
N PRO A 42 8.70 -13.71 8.01
CA PRO A 42 10.01 -13.48 8.61
C PRO A 42 10.16 -12.00 8.98
N LYS A 43 10.75 -11.72 10.15
CA LYS A 43 11.06 -10.36 10.56
C LYS A 43 12.08 -9.76 9.60
N ALA A 44 11.83 -8.52 9.18
CA ALA A 44 12.72 -7.77 8.30
C ALA A 44 12.87 -6.35 8.83
N VAL A 45 14.10 -5.85 8.87
CA VAL A 45 14.45 -4.51 9.37
C VAL A 45 13.68 -3.41 8.60
N ALA A 46 13.43 -3.64 7.31
CA ALA A 46 12.59 -2.77 6.49
C ALA A 46 11.18 -2.57 7.07
N LEU A 47 10.54 -3.65 7.56
CA LEU A 47 9.19 -3.60 8.11
C LEU A 47 9.16 -2.97 9.50
N GLU A 48 10.24 -3.09 10.26
CA GLU A 48 10.38 -2.43 11.55
C GLU A 48 10.39 -0.90 11.39
N HIS A 49 11.21 -0.40 10.47
CA HIS A 49 11.34 1.06 10.26
C HIS A 49 10.20 1.65 9.42
N MET A 50 9.81 1.01 8.32
CA MET A 50 8.90 1.60 7.34
C MET A 50 7.44 1.15 7.47
N ALA A 51 7.18 0.09 8.23
CA ALA A 51 5.83 -0.47 8.41
C ALA A 51 5.27 -0.25 9.84
N TYR A 52 5.68 0.86 10.47
CA TYR A 52 5.25 1.27 11.81
C TYR A 52 5.46 0.19 12.87
N ASN A 53 6.68 -0.35 12.95
CA ASN A 53 7.00 -1.48 13.83
C ASN A 53 5.97 -2.63 13.66
N TYR A 54 5.77 -3.06 12.41
CA TYR A 54 4.84 -4.11 12.01
C TYR A 54 3.35 -3.79 12.18
N ALA A 55 2.94 -2.55 12.52
CA ALA A 55 1.51 -2.20 12.60
C ALA A 55 0.80 -2.30 11.24
N MET A 56 1.53 -2.13 10.13
CA MET A 56 0.97 -2.31 8.79
C MET A 56 0.39 -3.72 8.60
N PHE A 57 -0.83 -3.78 8.06
CA PHE A 57 -1.60 -5.01 7.85
C PHE A 57 -0.80 -6.16 7.20
N GLY A 58 -0.02 -5.87 6.15
CA GLY A 58 0.75 -6.88 5.39
C GLY A 58 1.93 -7.47 6.17
N CYS A 59 2.33 -6.83 7.26
CA CYS A 59 3.61 -7.02 7.93
C CYS A 59 3.46 -7.58 9.35
N ASN A 60 2.29 -7.43 9.97
CA ASN A 60 2.07 -7.90 11.34
C ASN A 60 2.04 -9.43 11.43
N PRO A 61 2.67 -10.04 12.45
CA PRO A 61 2.46 -11.44 12.77
C PRO A 61 0.98 -11.79 12.98
N TYR A 62 0.63 -13.05 12.73
CA TYR A 62 -0.74 -13.51 12.93
C TYR A 62 -1.15 -13.38 14.41
N GLY A 63 -2.23 -12.64 14.66
CA GLY A 63 -2.74 -12.37 16.00
C GLY A 63 -4.15 -11.78 15.99
N PRO A 64 -4.72 -11.44 17.16
CA PRO A 64 -6.01 -10.76 17.25
C PRO A 64 -6.05 -9.45 16.46
N TYR A 65 -5.02 -8.62 16.61
CA TYR A 65 -4.86 -7.36 15.88
C TYR A 65 -4.89 -7.55 14.36
N TRP A 66 -4.01 -8.42 13.85
CA TRP A 66 -3.94 -8.71 12.42
C TRP A 66 -5.30 -9.18 11.86
N ARG A 67 -6.03 -10.03 12.61
CA ARG A 67 -7.36 -10.50 12.21
C ARG A 67 -8.37 -9.35 12.14
N GLN A 68 -8.33 -8.42 13.10
CA GLN A 68 -9.22 -7.26 13.10
C GLN A 68 -8.93 -6.31 11.94
N VAL A 69 -7.66 -5.92 11.75
CA VAL A 69 -7.26 -5.06 10.62
C VAL A 69 -7.58 -5.75 9.27
N ARG A 70 -7.38 -7.08 9.18
CA ARG A 70 -7.80 -7.86 8.01
C ARG A 70 -9.29 -7.73 7.74
N LYS A 71 -10.12 -7.88 8.78
CA LYS A 71 -11.57 -7.80 8.69
C LYS A 71 -12.00 -6.42 8.23
N ILE A 72 -11.51 -5.36 8.88
CA ILE A 72 -11.81 -3.95 8.54
C ILE A 72 -11.54 -3.71 7.07
N ALA A 73 -10.33 -3.98 6.62
CA ALA A 73 -9.97 -3.66 5.25
C ALA A 73 -10.60 -4.60 4.20
N THR A 74 -10.95 -5.83 4.57
CA THR A 74 -11.74 -6.71 3.68
C THR A 74 -13.15 -6.18 3.50
N LEU A 75 -13.80 -5.73 4.57
CA LEU A 75 -15.17 -5.23 4.51
C LEU A 75 -15.25 -3.83 3.89
N GLU A 76 -14.31 -2.96 4.24
CA GLU A 76 -14.40 -1.52 3.96
C GLU A 76 -13.62 -1.07 2.71
N VAL A 77 -12.74 -1.92 2.16
CA VAL A 77 -11.97 -1.61 0.93
C VAL A 77 -12.17 -2.66 -0.14
N LEU A 78 -12.07 -3.94 0.22
CA LEU A 78 -11.99 -5.04 -0.75
C LEU A 78 -13.31 -5.78 -0.98
N SER A 79 -14.40 -5.40 -0.30
CA SER A 79 -15.70 -6.04 -0.51
C SER A 79 -16.28 -5.65 -1.86
N ASN A 80 -17.01 -6.57 -2.49
CA ASN A 80 -17.69 -6.30 -3.77
C ASN A 80 -18.54 -5.03 -3.70
N HIS A 81 -19.27 -4.87 -2.59
CA HIS A 81 -20.07 -3.67 -2.34
C HIS A 81 -19.23 -2.38 -2.36
N ARG A 82 -18.08 -2.34 -1.67
CA ARG A 82 -17.21 -1.14 -1.67
C ARG A 82 -16.51 -0.93 -3.01
N LEU A 83 -16.18 -2.01 -3.71
CA LEU A 83 -15.61 -1.94 -5.06
C LEU A 83 -16.60 -1.35 -6.08
N GLU A 84 -17.87 -1.73 -6.00
CA GLU A 84 -18.96 -1.18 -6.81
C GLU A 84 -19.26 0.27 -6.44
N LEU A 85 -19.36 0.58 -5.15
CA LEU A 85 -19.58 1.94 -4.65
C LEU A 85 -18.50 2.92 -5.15
N LEU A 86 -17.25 2.46 -5.20
CA LEU A 86 -16.09 3.22 -5.68
C LEU A 86 -15.70 2.88 -7.12
N SER A 87 -16.60 2.31 -7.94
CA SER A 87 -16.33 2.00 -9.35
C SER A 87 -16.10 3.27 -10.16
N HIS A 88 -16.93 4.30 -9.90
CA HIS A 88 -16.87 5.61 -10.53
C HIS A 88 -15.49 6.28 -10.40
N VAL A 89 -14.77 6.03 -9.30
CA VAL A 89 -13.39 6.51 -9.12
C VAL A 89 -12.49 5.93 -10.20
N ARG A 90 -12.52 4.60 -10.38
CA ARG A 90 -11.70 3.92 -11.40
C ARG A 90 -12.06 4.42 -12.79
N GLU A 91 -13.35 4.52 -13.10
CA GLU A 91 -13.81 5.03 -14.40
C GLU A 91 -13.32 6.46 -14.66
N SER A 92 -13.41 7.33 -13.65
CA SER A 92 -12.96 8.71 -13.75
C SER A 92 -11.45 8.84 -13.97
N GLU A 93 -10.64 8.03 -13.26
CA GLU A 93 -9.18 8.05 -13.42
C GLU A 93 -8.74 7.47 -14.77
N VAL A 94 -9.38 6.39 -15.23
CA VAL A 94 -9.10 5.81 -16.56
C VAL A 94 -9.44 6.82 -17.66
N LYS A 95 -10.60 7.48 -17.56
CA LYS A 95 -11.03 8.49 -18.54
C LYS A 95 -10.07 9.68 -18.56
N SER A 96 -9.59 10.13 -17.40
CA SER A 96 -8.59 11.19 -17.29
C SER A 96 -7.26 10.78 -17.91
N ALA A 97 -6.75 9.58 -17.60
CA ALA A 97 -5.49 9.07 -18.14
C ALA A 97 -5.51 8.90 -19.68
N ILE A 98 -6.64 8.45 -20.23
CA ILE A 98 -6.82 8.37 -21.70
C ILE A 98 -6.87 9.77 -22.31
N LYS A 99 -7.58 10.71 -21.67
CA LYS A 99 -7.65 12.09 -22.13
C LYS A 99 -6.27 12.75 -22.15
N GLU A 100 -5.43 12.52 -21.15
CA GLU A 100 -4.05 13.01 -21.09
C GLU A 100 -3.22 12.52 -22.29
N ILE A 101 -3.33 11.24 -22.65
CA ILE A 101 -2.66 10.70 -23.86
C ILE A 101 -3.21 11.36 -25.13
N TYR A 102 -4.51 11.55 -25.22
CA TYR A 102 -5.15 12.16 -26.38
C TYR A 102 -4.72 13.63 -26.56
N GLU A 103 -4.63 14.41 -25.49
CA GLU A 103 -4.13 15.78 -25.57
C GLU A 103 -2.63 15.82 -25.93
N LEU A 104 -1.81 14.91 -25.41
CA LEU A 104 -0.41 14.78 -25.84
C LEU A 104 -0.28 14.47 -27.34
N TYR A 105 -1.20 13.67 -27.88
CA TYR A 105 -1.28 13.40 -29.32
C TYR A 105 -1.67 14.66 -30.11
N ARG A 106 -2.68 15.41 -29.65
CA ARG A 106 -3.12 16.65 -30.31
C ARG A 106 -2.05 17.73 -30.35
N VAL A 107 -1.33 17.94 -29.24
CA VAL A 107 -0.30 18.99 -29.15
C VAL A 107 0.90 18.69 -30.05
N LYS A 108 1.21 17.41 -30.26
CA LYS A 108 2.42 17.02 -31.01
C LYS A 108 2.36 17.20 -32.52
N ASN A 109 1.23 17.60 -33.11
CA ASN A 109 0.94 18.14 -34.46
C ASN A 109 1.79 17.73 -35.70
N ASP A 110 2.70 16.76 -35.62
CA ASP A 110 3.75 16.49 -36.61
C ASP A 110 3.59 15.11 -37.29
N ASN A 111 2.37 14.56 -37.35
CA ASN A 111 2.08 13.22 -37.93
C ASN A 111 2.86 12.04 -37.31
N HIS A 112 3.54 12.24 -36.19
CA HIS A 112 4.29 11.19 -35.51
C HIS A 112 3.50 10.59 -34.35
N ALA A 113 3.51 9.27 -34.26
CA ALA A 113 2.90 8.53 -33.15
C ALA A 113 3.47 8.96 -31.79
N VAL A 114 2.60 9.09 -30.78
CA VAL A 114 3.02 9.36 -29.40
C VAL A 114 3.56 8.07 -28.78
N LYS A 115 4.80 8.13 -28.31
CA LYS A 115 5.39 7.07 -27.46
C LYS A 115 5.01 7.34 -26.01
N VAL A 116 4.44 6.33 -25.35
CA VAL A 116 4.07 6.36 -23.93
C VAL A 116 4.88 5.29 -23.19
N GLU A 117 5.49 5.66 -22.07
CA GLU A 117 6.14 4.68 -21.19
C GLU A 117 5.07 3.93 -20.39
N MET A 118 4.68 2.75 -20.86
CA MET A 118 3.54 2.00 -20.30
C MET A 118 3.71 1.65 -18.81
N LYS A 119 4.94 1.38 -18.35
CA LYS A 119 5.20 1.07 -16.93
C LYS A 119 4.86 2.26 -16.03
N LYS A 120 5.33 3.45 -16.40
CA LYS A 120 5.00 4.69 -15.70
C LYS A 120 3.50 4.96 -15.78
N TRP A 121 2.91 4.87 -16.98
CA TRP A 121 1.48 5.16 -17.19
C TRP A 121 0.56 4.26 -16.35
N PHE A 122 0.78 2.94 -16.35
CA PHE A 122 0.01 2.01 -15.53
C PHE A 122 0.28 2.22 -14.03
N GLY A 123 1.52 2.49 -13.65
CA GLY A 123 1.88 2.79 -12.26
C GLY A 123 1.14 4.02 -11.74
N ASP A 124 1.16 5.11 -12.50
CA ASP A 124 0.53 6.38 -12.13
C ASP A 124 -1.00 6.25 -12.09
N LEU A 125 -1.60 5.56 -13.07
CA LEU A 125 -3.03 5.25 -13.06
C LEU A 125 -3.43 4.42 -11.84
N ASN A 126 -2.66 3.38 -11.51
CA ASN A 126 -2.93 2.53 -10.37
C ASN A 126 -2.84 3.33 -9.06
N MET A 127 -1.77 4.12 -8.89
CA MET A 127 -1.59 4.98 -7.73
C MET A 127 -2.70 6.02 -7.61
N ASN A 128 -3.11 6.67 -8.71
CA ASN A 128 -4.22 7.60 -8.69
C ASN A 128 -5.52 6.95 -8.17
N VAL A 129 -5.84 5.74 -8.65
CA VAL A 129 -7.02 4.99 -8.18
C VAL A 129 -6.89 4.62 -6.70
N ILE A 130 -5.72 4.14 -6.28
CA ILE A 130 -5.46 3.78 -4.87
C ILE A 130 -5.63 4.99 -3.97
N PHE A 131 -4.93 6.09 -4.25
CA PHE A 131 -4.96 7.28 -3.40
C PHE A 131 -6.36 7.88 -3.32
N ARG A 132 -7.11 7.92 -4.44
CA ARG A 132 -8.49 8.38 -4.42
C ARG A 132 -9.39 7.53 -3.54
N LYS A 133 -9.19 6.21 -3.51
CA LYS A 133 -9.99 5.31 -2.67
C LYS A 133 -9.56 5.32 -1.20
N VAL A 134 -8.27 5.53 -0.93
CA VAL A 134 -7.70 5.41 0.41
C VAL A 134 -7.74 6.72 1.18
N VAL A 135 -7.33 7.83 0.55
CA VAL A 135 -7.17 9.14 1.20
C VAL A 135 -7.96 10.26 0.49
N GLY A 136 -8.84 9.90 -0.44
CA GLY A 136 -9.73 10.84 -1.13
C GLY A 136 -9.04 11.78 -2.13
N LYS A 137 -7.72 11.68 -2.32
CA LYS A 137 -6.91 12.60 -3.13
C LYS A 137 -6.38 11.91 -4.38
N ARG A 138 -6.24 12.66 -5.48
CA ARG A 138 -5.49 12.19 -6.65
C ARG A 138 -4.00 12.17 -6.29
N TYR A 139 -3.27 11.17 -6.76
CA TYR A 139 -1.84 11.03 -6.47
C TYR A 139 -1.04 12.23 -6.99
N LEU A 140 -1.44 12.77 -8.15
CA LEU A 140 -0.89 14.01 -8.70
C LEU A 140 -1.32 15.28 -7.93
N ASP A 141 -2.56 15.38 -7.44
CA ASP A 141 -3.02 16.58 -6.72
C ASP A 141 -2.49 16.62 -5.27
N ALA A 142 -2.29 15.45 -4.65
CA ALA A 142 -1.58 15.31 -3.37
C ALA A 142 -0.11 15.78 -3.45
N THR A 143 0.42 15.98 -4.67
CA THR A 143 1.76 16.53 -4.92
C THR A 143 1.77 18.02 -5.26
N ALA A 144 0.62 18.64 -5.54
CA ALA A 144 0.53 20.01 -6.02
C ALA A 144 0.38 21.06 -4.88
N SER A 145 -0.03 20.67 -3.68
CA SER A 145 -0.21 21.57 -2.53
C SER A 145 1.09 22.05 -1.88
N SER A 146 2.23 21.83 -2.52
CA SER A 146 3.54 22.30 -2.07
C SER A 146 4.48 22.39 -3.27
N ASP A 147 4.94 23.60 -3.58
CA ASP A 147 6.05 23.98 -4.46
C ASP A 147 6.94 22.79 -4.93
N GLY A 148 6.81 22.38 -6.19
CA GLY A 148 7.76 21.51 -6.90
C GLY A 148 7.81 20.01 -6.52
N LYS A 149 6.74 19.40 -6.01
CA LYS A 149 6.76 18.04 -5.41
C LYS A 149 6.13 16.88 -6.22
N GLU A 150 5.83 17.02 -7.50
CA GLU A 150 5.38 15.87 -8.33
C GLU A 150 6.36 14.68 -8.21
N ASP A 151 7.67 14.97 -8.14
CA ASP A 151 8.69 13.94 -7.97
C ASP A 151 8.78 13.37 -6.53
N ARG A 152 8.36 14.10 -5.48
CA ARG A 152 8.60 13.67 -4.08
C ARG A 152 7.73 12.49 -3.68
N CYS A 153 6.42 12.52 -3.89
CA CYS A 153 5.54 11.40 -3.52
C CYS A 153 5.82 10.16 -4.38
N HIS A 154 6.10 10.37 -5.68
CA HIS A 154 6.54 9.30 -6.57
C HIS A 154 7.86 8.68 -6.15
N LYS A 155 8.85 9.51 -5.79
CA LYS A 155 10.12 9.04 -5.28
C LYS A 155 9.94 8.27 -3.98
N LEU A 156 9.17 8.80 -3.02
CA LEU A 156 8.89 8.13 -1.75
C LEU A 156 8.20 6.78 -1.94
N SER A 157 7.19 6.71 -2.82
CA SER A 157 6.51 5.45 -3.12
C SER A 157 7.48 4.44 -3.77
N ARG A 158 8.28 4.87 -4.75
CA ARG A 158 9.30 4.01 -5.38
C ARG A 158 10.35 3.53 -4.37
N ASP A 159 10.82 4.43 -3.51
CA ASP A 159 11.83 4.13 -2.49
C ASP A 159 11.27 3.16 -1.45
N PHE A 160 10.03 3.35 -1.00
CA PHE A 160 9.32 2.44 -0.11
C PHE A 160 9.27 1.02 -0.69
N PHE A 161 8.82 0.87 -1.95
CA PHE A 161 8.75 -0.45 -2.59
C PHE A 161 10.12 -1.10 -2.78
N ARG A 162 11.10 -0.32 -3.25
CA ARG A 162 12.46 -0.80 -3.47
C ARG A 162 13.10 -1.25 -2.16
N LEU A 163 13.00 -0.46 -1.11
CA LEU A 163 13.62 -0.73 0.19
C LEU A 163 12.92 -1.89 0.91
N THR A 164 11.58 -2.00 0.81
CA THR A 164 10.82 -3.11 1.40
C THR A 164 11.16 -4.44 0.74
N GLY A 165 11.39 -4.45 -0.57
CA GLY A 165 11.80 -5.66 -1.31
C GLY A 165 13.28 -6.02 -1.17
N THR A 166 14.10 -5.20 -0.51
CA THR A 166 15.54 -5.42 -0.41
C THR A 166 15.87 -6.34 0.78
N PHE A 167 16.55 -7.45 0.50
CA PHE A 167 17.11 -8.33 1.54
C PHE A 167 18.39 -7.72 2.12
N VAL A 168 18.28 -7.04 3.27
CA VAL A 168 19.43 -6.49 3.98
C VAL A 168 20.07 -7.57 4.85
N VAL A 169 21.16 -8.19 4.36
CA VAL A 169 21.93 -9.19 5.12
C VAL A 169 22.94 -8.52 6.08
N ALA A 170 23.27 -7.25 5.84
CA ALA A 170 23.99 -6.34 6.76
C ALA A 170 23.94 -4.88 6.20
N ASP A 171 24.03 -3.85 7.05
CA ASP A 171 23.91 -2.43 6.65
C ASP A 171 25.16 -1.86 5.95
N PHE A 172 25.87 -2.67 5.17
CA PHE A 172 27.07 -2.22 4.44
C PHE A 172 26.76 -1.22 3.31
N GLY A 173 25.48 -1.01 2.97
CA GLY A 173 25.04 -0.12 1.90
C GLY A 173 24.25 1.12 2.34
N GLY A 174 24.13 1.39 3.65
CA GLY A 174 23.33 2.51 4.16
C GLY A 174 21.82 2.37 3.92
N HIS A 175 21.36 1.13 3.71
CA HIS A 175 19.96 0.83 3.43
C HIS A 175 19.10 1.14 4.65
N GLU A 176 19.59 0.86 5.87
CA GLU A 176 18.84 1.15 7.08
C GLU A 176 18.63 2.66 7.29
N ARG A 177 19.65 3.47 6.96
CA ARG A 177 19.53 4.94 6.97
C ARG A 177 18.47 5.40 5.98
N ALA A 178 18.53 4.91 4.73
CA ALA A 178 17.55 5.25 3.70
C ALA A 178 16.12 4.80 4.08
N MET A 179 15.97 3.65 4.75
CA MET A 179 14.69 3.17 5.30
C MET A 179 14.15 4.14 6.35
N LYS A 180 14.97 4.57 7.31
CA LYS A 180 14.56 5.53 8.35
C LYS A 180 14.19 6.89 7.78
N GLU A 181 14.93 7.37 6.79
CA GLU A 181 14.61 8.63 6.09
C GLU A 181 13.29 8.52 5.33
N THR A 182 13.11 7.44 4.56
CA THR A 182 11.87 7.18 3.82
C THR A 182 10.67 7.03 4.76
N ALA A 183 10.84 6.34 5.90
CA ALA A 183 9.80 6.17 6.90
C ALA A 183 9.34 7.51 7.50
N LYS A 184 10.29 8.39 7.88
CA LYS A 184 9.97 9.72 8.41
C LYS A 184 9.21 10.58 7.41
N GLU A 185 9.65 10.55 6.15
CA GLU A 185 9.04 11.30 5.07
C GLU A 185 7.63 10.81 4.75
N LEU A 186 7.42 9.49 4.71
CA LEU A 186 6.11 8.88 4.52
C LEU A 186 5.18 9.20 5.69
N ASP A 187 5.69 9.14 6.92
CA ASP A 187 4.93 9.47 8.12
C ASP A 187 4.45 10.92 8.12
N HIS A 188 5.32 11.86 7.77
CA HIS A 188 4.96 13.27 7.67
C HIS A 188 3.83 13.52 6.64
N VAL A 189 3.86 12.81 5.51
CA VAL A 189 2.81 12.91 4.49
C VAL A 189 1.49 12.33 4.99
N LEU A 190 1.51 11.15 5.61
CA LEU A 190 0.32 10.49 6.16
C LEU A 190 -0.29 11.29 7.31
N GLU A 191 0.54 11.86 8.16
CA GLU A 191 0.11 12.75 9.24
C GLU A 191 -0.64 13.96 8.69
N GLY A 192 -0.09 14.60 7.65
CA GLY A 192 -0.76 15.72 6.98
C GLY A 192 -2.15 15.34 6.43
N TRP A 193 -2.29 14.14 5.86
CA TRP A 193 -3.59 13.66 5.40
C TRP A 193 -4.53 13.32 6.56
N LEU A 194 -4.05 12.67 7.62
CA LEU A 194 -4.84 12.33 8.79
C LEU A 194 -5.43 13.57 9.46
N GLU A 195 -4.58 14.57 9.70
CA GLU A 195 -5.00 15.85 10.30
C GLU A 195 -5.99 16.61 9.41
N GLU A 196 -5.82 16.55 8.07
CA GLU A 196 -6.82 17.12 7.16
C GLU A 196 -8.19 16.44 7.29
N HIS A 197 -8.23 15.11 7.41
CA HIS A 197 -9.49 14.38 7.61
C HIS A 197 -10.11 14.71 8.97
N LYS A 198 -9.33 14.70 10.05
CA LYS A 198 -9.80 15.09 11.39
C LYS A 198 -10.37 16.53 11.38
N ARG A 199 -9.71 17.47 10.70
CA ARG A 199 -10.18 18.85 10.56
C ARG A 199 -11.51 18.95 9.81
N LYS A 200 -11.65 18.29 8.65
CA LYS A 200 -12.91 18.28 7.88
C LYS A 200 -14.07 17.68 8.66
N ARG A 201 -13.78 16.66 9.48
CA ARG A 201 -14.76 16.08 10.41
C ARG A 201 -15.23 17.09 11.43
N ALA A 202 -14.29 17.79 12.08
CA ALA A 202 -14.60 18.80 13.08
C ALA A 202 -15.41 19.98 12.50
N SER A 203 -15.22 20.33 11.22
CA SER A 203 -16.00 21.37 10.54
C SER A 203 -17.35 20.91 9.97
N GLY A 204 -17.72 19.64 10.13
CA GLY A 204 -18.98 19.09 9.61
C GLY A 204 -18.97 18.80 8.11
N GLU A 205 -17.81 18.89 7.44
CA GLU A 205 -17.61 18.61 6.01
C GLU A 205 -17.41 17.11 5.71
N LEU A 206 -17.97 16.24 6.54
CA LEU A 206 -17.87 14.79 6.40
C LEU A 206 -18.61 14.31 5.15
N PRO A 207 -17.96 13.55 4.25
CA PRO A 207 -18.65 12.93 3.13
C PRO A 207 -19.78 12.02 3.62
N LEU A 208 -20.83 11.92 2.80
CA LEU A 208 -21.88 10.90 2.97
C LEU A 208 -21.21 9.53 3.09
N LYS A 209 -21.80 8.62 3.88
CA LYS A 209 -21.22 7.29 4.16
C LYS A 209 -20.79 6.54 2.89
N GLY A 210 -21.53 6.70 1.78
CA GLY A 210 -21.23 6.12 0.48
C GLY A 210 -20.05 6.75 -0.29
N ALA A 211 -19.59 7.94 0.11
CA ALA A 211 -18.51 8.69 -0.53
C ALA A 211 -17.25 8.78 0.32
N ARG A 212 -17.25 8.22 1.54
CA ARG A 212 -16.07 8.19 2.43
C ARG A 212 -14.97 7.31 1.86
N ASP A 213 -13.77 7.87 1.82
CA ASP A 213 -12.55 7.11 1.57
C ASP A 213 -12.20 6.19 2.75
N PHE A 214 -11.16 5.39 2.57
CA PHE A 214 -10.81 4.40 3.58
C PHE A 214 -10.28 5.02 4.87
N MET A 215 -9.47 6.09 4.80
CA MET A 215 -8.94 6.76 5.98
C MET A 215 -10.08 7.27 6.85
N ASP A 216 -11.11 7.88 6.24
CA ASP A 216 -12.34 8.24 6.93
C ASP A 216 -13.00 7.05 7.64
N VAL A 217 -13.10 5.91 6.97
CA VAL A 217 -13.71 4.73 7.59
C VAL A 217 -12.88 4.24 8.79
N VAL A 218 -11.55 4.19 8.66
CA VAL A 218 -10.67 3.73 9.75
C VAL A 218 -10.74 4.68 10.94
N ILE A 219 -10.74 6.01 10.73
CA ILE A 219 -10.94 6.99 11.81
C ILE A 219 -12.27 6.71 12.55
N SER A 220 -13.37 6.51 11.81
CA SER A 220 -14.67 6.21 12.44
C SER A 220 -14.69 4.89 13.23
N ILE A 221 -13.92 3.88 12.81
CA ILE A 221 -13.85 2.60 13.54
C ILE A 221 -13.06 2.78 14.83
N VAL A 222 -11.95 3.49 14.78
CA VAL A 222 -11.09 3.76 15.94
C VAL A 222 -11.82 4.64 16.96
N ASP A 223 -12.53 5.68 16.52
CA ASP A 223 -13.31 6.57 17.39
C ASP A 223 -14.44 5.84 18.15
N ASN A 224 -14.99 4.77 17.57
CA ASN A 224 -16.06 3.98 18.18
C ASN A 224 -15.59 3.04 19.30
N GLY A 225 -14.30 3.08 19.67
CA GLY A 225 -13.77 2.34 20.83
C GLY A 225 -13.67 0.83 20.62
N GLU A 226 -13.65 0.35 19.37
CA GLU A 226 -13.14 -1.00 19.12
C GLU A 226 -11.67 -1.00 19.57
N GLU A 227 -11.30 -1.78 20.58
CA GLU A 227 -9.96 -1.78 21.17
C GLU A 227 -8.93 -2.20 20.11
N VAL A 228 -8.30 -1.23 19.42
CA VAL A 228 -7.67 -1.57 18.14
C VAL A 228 -6.30 -2.21 18.31
N SER A 229 -5.51 -2.00 19.37
CA SER A 229 -4.22 -2.72 19.57
C SER A 229 -3.43 -2.19 20.77
N SER A 230 -2.20 -2.69 20.92
CA SER A 230 -1.09 -2.05 21.65
C SER A 230 -0.51 -0.79 20.98
N TYR A 231 -0.96 -0.41 19.78
CA TYR A 231 -0.54 0.81 19.07
C TYR A 231 -1.53 1.94 19.33
N ASP A 232 -1.05 3.18 19.27
CA ASP A 232 -1.91 4.36 19.36
C ASP A 232 -2.83 4.48 18.13
N ALA A 233 -3.92 5.22 18.30
CA ALA A 233 -4.97 5.42 17.29
C ALA A 233 -4.41 5.93 15.95
N ASP A 234 -3.51 6.91 15.98
CA ASP A 234 -2.98 7.54 14.76
C ASP A 234 -2.07 6.57 14.01
N THR A 235 -1.23 5.81 14.73
CA THR A 235 -0.42 4.72 14.15
C THR A 235 -1.30 3.68 13.48
N VAL A 236 -2.40 3.26 14.12
CA VAL A 236 -3.36 2.32 13.53
C VAL A 236 -3.97 2.89 12.25
N ILE A 237 -4.43 4.14 12.27
CA ILE A 237 -5.08 4.78 11.12
C ILE A 237 -4.11 4.90 9.94
N LYS A 238 -2.90 5.42 10.19
CA LYS A 238 -1.87 5.60 9.15
C LYS A 238 -1.41 4.27 8.58
N SER A 239 -1.04 3.32 9.43
CA SER A 239 -0.53 2.01 9.01
C SER A 239 -1.59 1.16 8.29
N THR A 240 -2.85 1.25 8.70
CA THR A 240 -3.96 0.55 8.02
C THR A 240 -4.25 1.18 6.67
N SER A 241 -4.17 2.52 6.56
CA SER A 241 -4.39 3.23 5.31
C SER A 241 -3.31 2.93 4.25
N LEU A 242 -2.07 2.62 4.66
CA LEU A 242 -0.99 2.21 3.75
C LEU A 242 -1.16 0.82 3.10
N ARG A 243 -2.21 0.07 3.43
CA ARG A 243 -2.44 -1.32 2.97
C ARG A 243 -2.30 -1.53 1.45
N HIS A 244 -2.75 -0.58 0.63
CA HIS A 244 -2.95 -0.87 -0.80
C HIS A 244 -1.67 -0.90 -1.63
N PHE A 245 -0.53 -0.55 -1.03
CA PHE A 245 0.76 -0.61 -1.70
C PHE A 245 1.26 -2.06 -1.84
N ASP A 246 0.94 -2.98 -0.92
CA ASP A 246 1.59 -4.31 -0.83
C ASP A 246 1.13 -5.37 -1.86
N HIS A 247 0.21 -5.07 -2.78
CA HIS A 247 -0.39 -6.07 -3.69
C HIS A 247 -0.29 -5.75 -5.19
N ILE A 248 0.75 -5.04 -5.63
CA ILE A 248 1.09 -4.89 -7.06
C ILE A 248 2.34 -5.70 -7.41
#